data_AF-A0A918P302-F1
#
_entry.id   AF-A0A918P302-F1
#
_cell.length_a   1.000
_cell.length_b   1.000
_cell.length_c   1.000
_cell.angle_alpha   90.00
_cell.angle_beta   90.00
_cell.angle_gamma   90.00
#
_symmetry.space_group_name_H-M   'P 1'
#
loop_
_entity.id
_entity.type
_entity.pdbx_description
1 polymer ?
#
loop_
_entity_poly.entity_id
_entity_poly.type
_entity_poly.pdbx_seq_one_letter_code
_entity_poly.pdbx_strand_id
1 'polypeptide(L)'
;MAAVIASLSGTLILTILGYDITRVITPQEPCRPPLARLRGRRAALEETERWLAGLRLHERIDTATYQHRMSTLAHGRRRAAAAPGAPPGEPHG
;
A
#
# COMPACT_ATOMS: atom_id res chain seq x y z
N MET A 1 0.95 44.90 -4.72
CA MET A 1 0.10 43.70 -4.96
C MET A 1 0.96 42.44 -5.14
N ALA A 2 1.82 42.35 -6.16
CA ALA A 2 2.64 41.15 -6.41
C ALA A 2 3.54 40.73 -5.23
N ALA A 3 4.24 41.67 -4.59
CA ALA A 3 5.09 41.39 -3.43
C ALA A 3 4.29 40.85 -2.22
N VAL A 4 3.07 41.34 -2.01
CA VAL A 4 2.18 40.87 -0.94
C VAL A 4 1.73 39.43 -1.22
N ILE A 5 1.32 39.15 -2.46
CA ILE A 5 0.92 37.80 -2.89
C ILE A 5 2.10 36.81 -2.76
N ALA A 6 3.30 37.20 -3.18
CA ALA A 6 4.50 36.37 -3.06
C ALA A 6 4.88 36.09 -1.60
N SER A 7 4.71 37.08 -0.71
CA SER A 7 4.97 36.89 0.72
C SER A 7 3.95 35.95 1.37
N LEU A 8 2.67 36.05 0.99
CA LEU A 8 1.60 35.19 1.49
C LEU A 8 1.76 33.74 1.00
N SER A 9 2.10 33.54 -0.27
CA SER A 9 2.34 32.20 -0.79
C SER A 9 3.59 31.57 -0.17
N GLY A 10 4.68 32.33 -0.02
CA GLY A 10 5.90 31.85 0.61
C GLY A 10 5.69 31.42 2.06
N THR A 11 4.98 32.24 2.85
CA THR A 11 4.65 31.91 4.25
C THR A 11 3.71 30.71 4.36
N LEU A 12 2.72 30.59 3.47
CA LEU A 12 1.83 29.43 3.42
C LEU A 12 2.60 28.13 3.11
N ILE A 13 3.50 28.16 2.13
CA ILE A 13 4.34 27.01 1.77
C ILE A 13 5.24 26.61 2.96
N LEU A 14 5.88 27.59 3.61
CA LEU A 14 6.72 27.32 4.78
C LEU A 14 5.92 26.68 5.93
N THR A 15 4.70 27.18 6.16
CA THR A 15 3.83 26.69 7.23
C THR A 15 3.36 25.26 6.95
N ILE A 16 2.96 24.95 5.71
CA ILE A 16 2.56 23.59 5.31
C ILE A 16 3.74 22.63 5.45
N LEU A 17 4.93 23.03 5.00
CA LEU A 17 6.13 22.19 5.08
C LEU A 17 6.53 21.94 6.54
N GLY A 18 6.52 22.98 7.38
CA GLY A 18 6.78 22.85 8.81
C GLY A 18 5.75 21.96 9.51
N TYR A 19 4.47 22.08 9.16
CA TYR A 19 3.41 21.22 9.69
C TYR A 19 3.60 19.75 9.29
N ASP A 20 3.95 19.47 8.03
CA ASP A 20 4.18 18.10 7.57
C ASP A 20 5.41 17.48 8.25
N ILE A 21 6.50 18.24 8.36
CA ILE A 21 7.72 17.80 9.06
C ILE A 21 7.43 17.52 10.54
N THR A 22 6.78 18.47 11.22
CA THR A 22 6.42 18.30 12.65
C THR A 22 5.46 17.15 12.88
N ARG A 23 4.54 16.89 11.93
CA ARG A 23 3.62 15.73 11.96
C ARG A 23 4.33 14.40 11.70
N VAL A 24 5.36 14.39 10.86
CA VAL A 24 6.20 13.21 10.64
C VAL A 24 7.05 12.91 11.87
N ILE A 25 7.60 13.94 12.51
CA ILE A 25 8.48 13.82 13.68
C ILE A 25 7.69 13.58 14.97
N THR A 26 6.51 14.16 15.10
CA THR A 26 5.65 14.11 16.29
C THR A 26 4.38 13.33 15.94
N PRO A 27 4.40 11.99 15.94
CA PRO A 27 3.20 11.19 15.75
C PRO A 27 2.34 11.30 17.02
N GLN A 28 1.47 12.31 17.08
CA GLN A 28 0.51 12.52 18.17
C GLN A 28 -0.68 11.53 18.15
N GLU A 29 -0.62 10.46 17.35
CA GLU A 29 -1.67 9.43 17.32
C GLU A 29 -1.11 8.00 17.43
N PRO A 30 -1.62 7.17 18.37
CA PRO A 30 -1.18 5.78 18.56
C PRO A 30 -1.73 4.77 17.53
N CYS A 31 -2.17 5.22 16.35
CA CYS A 31 -2.85 4.37 15.35
C CYS A 31 -2.18 4.36 13.95
N ARG A 32 -0.87 4.64 13.83
CA ARG A 32 -0.14 4.35 12.58
C ARG A 32 0.62 3.02 12.70
N PRO A 33 0.38 2.04 11.81
CA PRO A 33 1.20 0.84 11.79
C PRO A 33 2.66 1.23 11.57
N PRO A 34 3.61 0.59 12.26
CA PRO A 34 5.01 1.00 12.23
C PRO A 34 5.50 1.08 10.79
N LEU A 35 6.28 2.12 10.47
CA LEU A 35 6.82 2.34 9.11
C LEU A 35 7.59 1.11 8.59
N ALA A 36 8.17 0.30 9.48
CA ALA A 36 8.74 -1.01 9.17
C ALA A 36 7.73 -2.00 8.57
N ARG A 37 6.49 -2.03 9.07
CA ARG A 37 5.39 -2.84 8.53
C ARG A 37 4.93 -2.33 7.17
N LEU A 38 4.94 -1.01 6.93
CA LEU A 38 4.64 -0.45 5.61
C LEU A 38 5.76 -0.72 4.60
N ARG A 39 7.03 -0.61 5.02
CA ARG A 39 8.19 -0.98 4.19
C ARG A 39 8.21 -2.46 3.88
N GLY A 40 7.97 -3.33 4.86
CA GLY A 40 7.88 -4.78 4.65
C GLY A 40 6.71 -5.16 3.74
N ARG A 41 5.56 -4.49 3.88
CA ARG A 41 4.42 -4.68 2.97
C ARG A 41 4.74 -4.24 1.55
N ARG A 42 5.43 -3.11 1.38
CA ARG A 42 5.85 -2.62 0.06
C ARG A 42 6.84 -3.58 -0.60
N ALA A 43 7.85 -4.04 0.14
CA ALA A 43 8.81 -5.02 -0.36
C ALA A 43 8.14 -6.34 -0.76
N ALA A 44 7.17 -6.83 0.02
CA ALA A 44 6.41 -8.03 -0.32
C ALA A 44 5.56 -7.86 -1.59
N LEU A 45 4.95 -6.68 -1.79
CA LEU A 45 4.20 -6.37 -3.01
C LEU A 45 5.13 -6.30 -4.23
N GLU A 46 6.26 -5.62 -4.11
CA GLU A 46 7.27 -5.51 -5.18
C GLU A 46 7.83 -6.88 -5.57
N GLU A 47 8.08 -7.77 -4.61
CA GLU A 47 8.52 -9.15 -4.89
C GLU A 47 7.44 -9.96 -5.62
N THR A 48 6.17 -9.79 -5.23
CA THR A 48 5.05 -10.50 -5.86
C THR A 48 4.83 -10.03 -7.29
N GLU A 49 5.00 -8.72 -7.55
CA GLU A 49 4.92 -8.15 -8.90
C GLU A 49 6.04 -8.70 -9.81
N ARG A 50 7.30 -8.73 -9.32
CA ARG A 50 8.42 -9.32 -10.07
C ARG A 50 8.19 -10.79 -10.39
N TRP A 51 7.66 -11.55 -9.44
CA TRP A 51 7.35 -12.96 -9.65
C TRP A 51 6.26 -13.17 -10.73
N LEU A 52 5.18 -12.38 -10.71
CA LEU A 52 4.12 -12.44 -11.73
C LEU A 52 4.63 -12.02 -13.12
N ALA A 53 5.47 -10.99 -13.18
CA ALA A 53 6.14 -10.59 -14.42
C ALA A 53 7.04 -11.71 -14.95
N GLY A 54 7.80 -12.37 -14.06
CA GLY A 54 8.61 -13.53 -14.39
C GLY A 54 7.78 -14.68 -14.97
N LEU A 55 6.65 -15.03 -14.33
CA LEU A 55 5.77 -16.08 -14.86
C LEU A 55 5.23 -15.76 -16.25
N ARG A 56 4.87 -14.51 -16.51
CA ARG A 56 4.39 -14.07 -17.82
C ARG A 56 5.50 -14.13 -18.88
N LEU A 57 6.70 -13.68 -18.54
CA LEU A 57 7.86 -13.73 -19.44
C LEU A 57 8.23 -15.15 -19.84
N HIS A 58 7.99 -16.13 -18.95
CA HIS A 58 8.22 -17.55 -19.24
C HIS A 58 6.97 -18.25 -19.82
N GLU A 59 5.95 -17.49 -20.25
CA GLU A 59 4.67 -17.98 -20.79
C GLU A 59 3.94 -19.00 -19.89
N ARG A 60 4.28 -19.03 -18.60
CA ARG A 60 3.67 -19.96 -17.62
C ARG A 60 2.27 -19.50 -17.20
N ILE A 61 1.90 -18.26 -17.51
CA ILE A 61 0.57 -17.70 -17.30
C ILE A 61 0.17 -16.87 -18.53
N ASP A 62 -1.11 -16.91 -18.86
CA ASP A 62 -1.69 -16.11 -19.92
C ASP A 62 -1.92 -14.65 -19.48
N THR A 63 -2.15 -13.78 -20.47
CA THR A 63 -2.32 -12.35 -20.25
C THR A 63 -3.54 -12.04 -19.38
N ALA A 64 -4.63 -12.80 -19.49
CA ALA A 64 -5.83 -12.57 -18.69
C ALA A 64 -5.60 -12.92 -17.21
N THR A 65 -4.93 -14.04 -16.92
CA THR A 65 -4.55 -14.41 -15.55
C THR A 65 -3.58 -13.39 -14.94
N TYR A 66 -2.61 -12.91 -15.72
CA TYR A 66 -1.70 -11.85 -15.27
C TYR A 66 -2.44 -10.57 -14.89
N GLN A 67 -3.34 -10.08 -15.74
CA GLN A 67 -4.12 -8.87 -15.50
C GLN A 67 -5.04 -9.01 -14.28
N HIS A 68 -5.71 -10.15 -14.13
CA HIS A 68 -6.57 -10.41 -12.98
C HIS A 68 -5.78 -10.39 -11.65
N ARG A 69 -4.59 -11.00 -11.64
CA ARG A 69 -3.71 -11.02 -10.46
C ARG A 69 -3.12 -9.65 -10.13
N MET A 70 -2.69 -8.88 -11.13
CA MET A 70 -2.22 -7.51 -10.89
C MET A 70 -3.34 -6.57 -10.42
N SER A 71 -4.55 -6.69 -10.97
CA SER A 71 -5.71 -5.95 -10.48
C SER A 71 -6.00 -6.29 -9.02
N THR A 72 -5.94 -7.56 -8.64
CA THR A 72 -6.13 -7.98 -7.24
C THR A 72 -5.06 -7.42 -6.29
N LEU A 73 -3.80 -7.35 -6.73
CA LEU A 73 -2.71 -6.72 -5.98
C LEU A 73 -2.91 -5.21 -5.82
N ALA A 74 -3.29 -4.51 -6.89
CA ALA A 74 -3.54 -3.06 -6.89
C ALA A 74 -4.72 -2.67 -5.98
N HIS A 75 -5.77 -3.48 -5.96
CA HIS A 75 -6.93 -3.26 -5.09
C HIS A 75 -6.65 -3.66 -3.63
N GLY A 76 -5.45 -4.18 -3.33
CA GLY A 76 -4.99 -4.44 -1.97
C GLY A 76 -6.00 -5.25 -1.16
N ARG A 77 -6.65 -6.25 -1.79
CA ARG A 77 -7.75 -6.99 -1.18
C ARG A 77 -7.26 -7.54 0.15
N ARG A 78 -7.73 -6.92 1.24
CA ARG A 78 -7.53 -7.36 2.62
C ARG A 78 -8.00 -8.82 2.68
N ARG A 79 -7.08 -9.78 2.64
CA ARG A 79 -7.29 -11.00 3.45
C ARG A 79 -7.11 -10.56 4.91
N ALA A 80 -8.15 -9.93 5.44
CA ALA A 80 -8.42 -10.07 6.86
C ALA A 80 -8.68 -11.56 7.07
N ALA A 81 -7.82 -12.19 7.88
CA ALA A 81 -8.00 -13.48 8.51
C ALA A 81 -8.80 -14.53 7.70
N ALA A 82 -8.09 -15.29 6.85
CA ALA A 82 -8.41 -16.70 6.81
C ALA A 82 -8.00 -17.26 8.18
N ALA A 83 -8.95 -17.32 9.11
CA ALA A 83 -8.78 -18.09 10.33
C ALA A 83 -8.52 -19.55 9.90
N PRO A 84 -7.37 -20.15 10.23
CA PRO A 84 -7.16 -21.57 10.03
C PRO A 84 -7.86 -22.28 11.17
N GLY A 85 -9.03 -22.88 10.92
CA GLY A 85 -9.71 -23.65 11.97
C GLY A 85 -11.15 -24.06 11.75
N ALA A 86 -11.64 -24.25 10.53
CA ALA A 86 -12.88 -25.00 10.31
C ALA A 86 -12.52 -26.40 9.80
N PRO A 87 -12.75 -27.49 10.56
CA PRO A 87 -12.52 -28.85 10.08
C PRO A 87 -13.49 -29.17 8.94
N PRO A 88 -13.10 -30.09 8.03
CA PRO A 88 -14.00 -30.58 7.00
C PRO A 88 -15.09 -31.43 7.68
N GLY A 89 -16.30 -30.88 7.79
CA GLY A 89 -17.49 -31.66 8.09
C GLY A 89 -17.85 -32.49 6.87
N GLU A 90 -17.72 -33.81 7.01
CA GLU A 90 -18.09 -34.83 6.04
C GLU A 90 -19.55 -34.75 5.56
N PRO A 91 -19.85 -35.37 4.40
CA PRO A 91 -21.20 -35.43 3.84
C PRO A 91 -21.97 -36.64 4.39
N HIS A 92 -23.08 -36.44 5.11
CA HIS A 92 -24.06 -37.50 5.39
C HIS A 92 -25.49 -36.95 5.33
N GLY A 93 -26.30 -37.52 4.43
CA GLY A 93 -27.74 -37.28 4.30
C GLY A 93 -28.19 -37.19 2.86
#